data_AF-A0A845RGS0-F1
#
_entry.id   AF-A0A845RGS0-F1
#
_cell.length_a   1.000
_cell.length_b   1.000
_cell.length_c   1.000
_cell.angle_alpha   90.00
_cell.angle_beta   90.00
_cell.angle_gamma   90.00
#
_symmetry.space_group_name_H-M   'P 1'
#
loop_
_entity.id
_entity.type
_entity.pdbx_description
1 polymer ?
#
loop_
_entity_poly.entity_id
_entity_poly.type
_entity_poly.pdbx_seq_one_letter_code
_entity_poly.pdbx_strand_id
1 'polypeptide(L)'
;MNYVASCSFGKDSLAAIVAAERAGVHIDEAVYCRIMFDRETSVELPEHEEFIHCTAIPLLKSRYGIKTTIVQEKRTYCECFYTVKSRKCSKNKGQIWGFPSLWAPWCNGSLKIPPIEHWRKTAGEYVSIVGIAADEKSG
;
A
#
# COMPACT_ATOMS: atom_id res chain seq x y z
N MET A 1 -10.75 18.21 11.25
CA MET A 1 -9.66 18.00 10.28
C MET A 1 -9.29 16.54 10.40
N ASN A 2 -9.42 15.76 9.31
CA ASN A 2 -9.14 14.32 9.37
C ASN A 2 -7.64 14.09 9.17
N TYR A 3 -7.01 13.33 10.06
CA TYR A 3 -5.63 12.88 9.93
C TYR A 3 -5.61 11.45 9.42
N VAL A 4 -4.95 11.25 8.28
CA VAL A 4 -4.89 9.95 7.60
C VAL A 4 -3.45 9.50 7.48
N ALA A 5 -3.13 8.34 8.06
CA ALA A 5 -1.84 7.70 7.94
C ALA A 5 -1.80 6.78 6.72
N SER A 6 -0.80 6.94 5.85
CA SER A 6 -0.46 5.89 4.89
C SER A 6 0.33 4.81 5.62
N CYS A 7 -0.25 3.60 5.73
CA CYS A 7 0.29 2.54 6.58
C CYS A 7 0.60 1.29 5.75
N SER A 8 1.87 0.92 5.63
CA SER A 8 2.30 -0.38 5.10
C SER A 8 2.39 -1.46 6.17
N PHE A 9 2.11 -1.10 7.44
CA PHE A 9 2.32 -1.93 8.62
C PHE A 9 3.76 -2.35 8.89
N GLY A 10 4.72 -1.78 8.16
CA GLY A 10 6.14 -1.83 8.51
C GLY A 10 6.44 -1.00 9.77
N LYS A 11 7.63 -1.23 10.35
CA LYS A 11 8.05 -0.61 11.62
C LYS A 11 7.89 0.92 11.61
N ASP A 12 8.29 1.58 10.53
CA ASP A 12 8.38 3.05 10.46
C ASP A 12 6.99 3.68 10.33
N SER A 13 6.12 3.05 9.52
CA SER A 13 4.72 3.48 9.41
C SER A 13 3.96 3.35 10.72
N LEU A 14 4.17 2.27 11.47
CA LEU A 14 3.57 2.09 12.80
C LEU A 14 4.18 3.03 13.84
N ALA A 15 5.50 3.25 13.80
CA ALA A 15 6.18 4.18 14.68
C ALA A 15 5.68 5.61 14.47
N ALA A 16 5.44 6.02 13.21
CA ALA A 16 4.86 7.33 12.90
C ALA A 16 3.45 7.49 13.47
N ILE A 17 2.60 6.46 13.38
CA ILE A 17 1.27 6.46 14.00
C ILE A 17 1.38 6.64 15.52
N VAL A 18 2.20 5.81 16.18
CA VAL A 18 2.38 5.86 17.64
C VAL A 18 3.00 7.20 18.09
N ALA A 19 3.92 7.77 17.30
CA ALA A 19 4.53 9.06 17.60
C ALA A 19 3.51 10.21 17.50
N ALA A 20 2.64 10.21 16.49
CA ALA A 20 1.58 11.19 16.34
C ALA A 20 0.59 11.13 17.53
N GLU A 21 0.13 9.94 17.88
CA GLU A 21 -0.76 9.72 19.04
C GLU A 21 -0.12 10.21 20.35
N ARG A 22 1.16 9.93 20.57
CA ARG A 22 1.91 10.42 21.75
C ARG A 22 2.09 11.94 21.76
N ALA A 23 2.14 12.58 20.61
CA ALA A 23 2.19 14.03 20.48
C ALA A 23 0.81 14.71 20.62
N GLY A 24 -0.26 13.95 20.85
CA GLY A 24 -1.63 14.45 20.94
C GLY A 24 -2.27 14.74 19.58
N VAL A 25 -1.68 14.26 18.48
CA VAL A 25 -2.24 14.33 17.13
C VAL A 25 -2.92 13.00 16.84
N HIS A 26 -4.23 12.95 17.10
CA HIS A 26 -5.02 11.75 16.87
C HIS A 26 -5.17 11.46 15.37
N ILE A 27 -4.96 10.20 14.97
CA ILE A 27 -5.12 9.73 13.60
C ILE A 27 -6.50 9.11 13.45
N ASP A 28 -7.31 9.61 12.53
CA ASP A 28 -8.68 9.10 12.33
C ASP A 28 -8.69 7.80 11.51
N GLU A 29 -7.79 7.69 10.51
CA GLU A 29 -7.76 6.57 9.58
C GLU A 29 -6.34 6.16 9.18
N ALA A 30 -6.09 4.85 9.13
CA ALA A 30 -4.93 4.25 8.50
C ALA A 30 -5.34 3.63 7.16
N VAL A 31 -4.68 4.02 6.07
CA VAL A 31 -4.95 3.49 4.73
C VAL A 31 -3.84 2.52 4.34
N TYR A 32 -4.22 1.27 4.12
CA TYR A 32 -3.34 0.19 3.69
C TYR A 32 -3.67 -0.23 2.27
N CYS A 33 -2.68 -0.22 1.39
CA CYS A 33 -2.82 -0.75 0.03
C CYS A 33 -2.36 -2.20 -0.01
N ARG A 34 -3.30 -3.13 0.05
CA ARG A 34 -3.04 -4.56 -0.10
C ARG A 34 -2.81 -4.88 -1.57
N ILE A 35 -1.74 -5.59 -1.89
CA ILE A 35 -1.43 -6.02 -3.25
C ILE A 35 -1.45 -7.53 -3.29
N MET A 36 -2.13 -8.09 -4.29
CA MET A 36 -2.25 -9.53 -4.46
C MET A 36 -1.22 -10.04 -5.46
N PHE A 37 -0.49 -11.10 -5.10
CA PHE A 37 0.43 -11.80 -6.00
C PHE A 37 -0.35 -12.55 -7.07
N ASP A 38 -1.33 -13.35 -6.66
CA ASP A 38 -2.33 -14.02 -7.49
C ASP A 38 -3.73 -13.84 -6.87
N ARG A 39 -4.72 -14.68 -7.18
CA ARG A 39 -6.08 -14.49 -6.66
C ARG A 39 -6.26 -14.92 -5.20
N GLU A 40 -5.32 -15.68 -4.66
CA GLU A 40 -5.40 -16.30 -3.34
C GLU A 40 -4.29 -15.78 -2.40
N THR A 41 -3.17 -15.34 -2.96
CA THR A 41 -1.94 -15.01 -2.23
C THR A 41 -1.65 -13.51 -2.26
N SER A 42 -1.43 -12.91 -1.10
CA SER A 42 -0.91 -11.53 -0.95
C SER A 42 0.56 -11.45 -1.40
N VAL A 43 1.05 -10.27 -1.78
CA VAL A 43 2.51 -10.07 -1.98
C VAL A 43 3.27 -9.96 -0.65
N GLU A 44 2.55 -9.71 0.45
CA GLU A 44 3.13 -9.77 1.78
C GLU A 44 3.51 -11.21 2.13
N LEU A 45 4.59 -11.36 2.91
CA LEU A 45 4.92 -12.66 3.50
C LEU A 45 3.74 -13.14 4.36
N PRO A 46 3.42 -14.45 4.39
CA PRO A 46 2.29 -14.97 5.15
C PRO A 46 2.25 -14.49 6.61
N GLU A 47 3.40 -14.43 7.26
CA GLU A 47 3.53 -13.97 8.66
C GLU A 47 3.21 -12.49 8.79
N HIS A 48 3.56 -11.67 7.80
CA HIS A 48 3.26 -10.24 7.81
C HIS A 48 1.79 -9.98 7.50
N GLU A 49 1.22 -10.71 6.53
CA GLU A 49 -0.21 -10.67 6.22
C GLU A 49 -1.06 -11.05 7.45
N GLU A 50 -0.71 -12.15 8.13
CA GLU A 50 -1.35 -12.57 9.38
C GLU A 50 -1.20 -11.50 10.46
N PHE A 51 0.02 -10.95 10.65
CA PHE A 51 0.25 -9.87 11.60
C PHE A 51 -0.65 -8.66 11.32
N ILE A 52 -0.76 -8.22 10.07
CA ILE A 52 -1.60 -7.09 9.66
C ILE A 52 -3.05 -7.32 10.08
N HIS A 53 -3.62 -8.46 9.65
CA HIS A 53 -5.05 -8.71 9.78
C HIS A 53 -5.47 -9.17 11.18
N CYS A 54 -4.65 -9.98 11.85
CA CYS A 54 -4.98 -10.58 13.13
C CYS A 54 -4.45 -9.79 14.34
N THR A 55 -3.43 -8.93 14.14
CA THR A 55 -2.81 -8.18 15.25
C THR A 55 -2.89 -6.67 15.04
N ALA A 56 -2.30 -6.14 13.97
CA ALA A 56 -2.08 -4.71 13.82
C ALA A 56 -3.40 -3.94 13.64
N ILE A 57 -4.26 -4.36 12.70
CA ILE A 57 -5.56 -3.72 12.46
C ILE A 57 -6.45 -3.76 13.71
N PRO A 58 -6.65 -4.92 14.38
CA PRO A 58 -7.39 -4.97 15.64
C PRO A 58 -6.82 -4.04 16.71
N LEU A 59 -5.50 -3.98 16.86
CA LEU A 59 -4.83 -3.15 17.86
C LEU A 59 -5.01 -1.66 17.57
N LEU A 60 -4.86 -1.22 16.31
CA LEU A 60 -5.13 0.16 15.90
C LEU A 60 -6.56 0.57 16.26
N LYS A 61 -7.54 -0.29 15.98
CA LYS A 61 -8.94 -0.04 16.30
C LYS A 61 -9.22 -0.02 17.80
N SER A 62 -8.79 -1.06 18.53
CA SER A 62 -9.19 -1.25 19.93
C SER A 62 -8.43 -0.36 20.90
N ARG A 63 -7.14 -0.11 20.63
CA ARG A 63 -6.26 0.64 21.53
C ARG A 63 -6.23 2.12 21.21
N TYR A 64 -6.23 2.46 19.93
CA TYR A 64 -6.08 3.84 19.48
C TYR A 64 -7.38 4.42 18.90
N GLY A 65 -8.42 3.61 18.66
CA GLY A 65 -9.66 4.09 18.01
C GLY A 65 -9.51 4.35 16.52
N ILE A 66 -8.38 3.95 15.91
CA ILE A 66 -8.03 4.27 14.52
C ILE A 66 -8.70 3.26 13.59
N LYS A 67 -9.51 3.74 12.65
CA LYS A 67 -10.09 2.89 11.60
C LYS A 67 -8.99 2.51 10.59
N THR A 68 -8.97 1.27 10.13
CA THR A 68 -8.17 0.90 8.96
C THR A 68 -9.06 0.76 7.72
N THR A 69 -8.67 1.40 6.62
CA THR A 69 -9.25 1.17 5.29
C THR A 69 -8.25 0.45 4.42
N ILE A 70 -8.67 -0.71 3.90
CA ILE A 70 -7.87 -1.51 2.98
C ILE A 70 -8.32 -1.18 1.55
N VAL A 71 -7.38 -0.71 0.75
CA VAL A 71 -7.57 -0.48 -0.68
C VAL A 71 -6.80 -1.54 -1.47
N GLN A 72 -7.39 -2.03 -2.56
CA GLN A 72 -6.82 -3.13 -3.33
C GLN A 72 -7.22 -2.98 -4.80
N GLU A 73 -6.27 -3.16 -5.71
CA GLU A 73 -6.55 -3.21 -7.15
C GLU A 73 -7.17 -4.56 -7.52
N LYS A 74 -8.03 -4.60 -8.54
CA LYS A 74 -8.64 -5.86 -9.01
C LYS A 74 -7.64 -6.78 -9.68
N ARG A 75 -6.61 -6.21 -10.31
CA ARG A 75 -5.54 -6.94 -10.98
C ARG A 75 -4.52 -7.44 -9.99
N THR A 76 -3.97 -8.62 -10.28
CA THR A 76 -2.89 -9.23 -9.49
C THR A 76 -1.52 -8.98 -10.11
N TYR A 77 -0.47 -9.23 -9.33
CA TYR A 77 0.91 -9.19 -9.82
C TYR A 77 1.12 -10.15 -11.00
N CYS A 78 0.61 -11.38 -10.89
CA CYS A 78 0.65 -12.37 -11.97
C CYS A 78 -0.08 -11.88 -13.23
N GLU A 79 -1.26 -11.26 -13.10
CA GLU A 79 -1.99 -10.71 -14.26
C GLU A 79 -1.21 -9.57 -14.94
N CYS A 80 -0.54 -8.70 -14.17
CA CYS A 80 0.39 -7.72 -14.71
C CYS A 80 1.58 -8.40 -15.43
N PHE A 81 2.14 -9.46 -14.85
CA PHE A 81 3.27 -10.19 -15.40
C PHE A 81 2.98 -10.85 -16.75
N TYR A 82 1.86 -11.55 -16.84
CA TYR A 82 1.43 -12.25 -18.05
C TYR A 82 0.75 -11.34 -19.08
N THR A 83 0.67 -10.03 -18.84
CA THR A 83 0.09 -9.08 -19.79
C THR A 83 0.87 -9.08 -21.10
N VAL A 84 0.20 -9.39 -22.20
CA VAL A 84 0.78 -9.38 -23.55
C VAL A 84 0.84 -7.94 -24.09
N LYS A 85 2.02 -7.51 -24.52
CA LYS A 85 2.25 -6.17 -25.08
C LYS A 85 1.49 -6.02 -26.40
N SER A 86 0.40 -5.26 -26.37
CA SER A 86 -0.48 -5.04 -27.52
C SER A 86 -0.21 -3.73 -28.27
N ARG A 87 0.63 -2.83 -27.74
CA ARG A 87 0.92 -1.52 -28.35
C ARG A 87 1.44 -1.69 -29.78
N LYS A 88 0.70 -1.13 -30.74
CA LYS A 88 0.88 -1.31 -32.20
C LYS A 88 2.30 -0.99 -32.69
N CYS A 89 3.00 -0.04 -32.05
CA CYS A 89 4.34 0.42 -32.44
C CYS A 89 5.46 -0.05 -31.49
N SER A 90 5.20 -1.04 -30.63
CA SER A 90 6.22 -1.59 -29.72
C SER A 90 7.09 -2.61 -30.45
N LYS A 91 8.43 -2.47 -30.37
CA LYS A 91 9.38 -3.50 -30.81
C LYS A 91 9.14 -4.87 -30.15
N ASN A 92 8.50 -4.85 -28.97
CA ASN A 92 8.24 -6.02 -28.14
C ASN A 92 6.77 -6.48 -28.21
N LYS A 93 6.04 -6.15 -29.28
CA LYS A 93 4.63 -6.54 -29.45
C LYS A 93 4.49 -8.07 -29.42
N GLY A 94 3.48 -8.57 -28.73
CA GLY A 94 3.23 -10.02 -28.57
C GLY A 94 4.06 -10.68 -27.47
N GLN A 95 5.04 -9.99 -26.89
CA GLN A 95 5.79 -10.49 -25.73
C GLN A 95 5.02 -10.20 -24.44
N ILE A 96 5.18 -11.07 -23.45
CA ILE A 96 4.73 -10.81 -22.08
C ILE A 96 5.47 -9.60 -21.49
N TRP A 97 4.83 -8.98 -20.51
CA TRP A 97 5.44 -7.91 -19.73
C TRP A 97 6.73 -8.39 -19.07
N GLY A 98 6.70 -9.57 -18.44
CA GLY A 98 7.85 -10.22 -17.81
C GLY A 98 8.26 -9.56 -16.49
N PHE A 99 9.25 -10.11 -15.79
CA PHE A 99 9.66 -9.57 -14.48
C PHE A 99 10.30 -8.20 -14.68
N PRO A 100 10.05 -7.26 -13.75
CA PRO A 100 10.49 -5.89 -13.92
C PRO A 100 11.98 -5.64 -13.84
N SER A 101 12.38 -4.49 -14.39
CA SER A 101 13.70 -3.93 -14.13
C SER A 101 13.90 -3.73 -12.63
N LEU A 102 15.08 -4.08 -12.12
CA LEU A 102 15.49 -3.83 -10.73
C LEU A 102 15.59 -2.31 -10.39
N TRP A 103 15.53 -1.44 -11.40
CA TRP A 103 15.73 0.01 -11.28
C TRP A 103 14.51 0.79 -10.77
N ALA A 104 13.31 0.21 -10.76
CA ALA A 104 12.11 0.92 -10.35
C ALA A 104 11.01 -0.05 -9.89
N PRO A 105 10.08 0.39 -9.02
CA PRO A 105 8.96 -0.42 -8.58
C PRO A 105 7.90 -0.51 -9.70
N TRP A 106 8.14 -1.42 -10.63
CA TRP A 106 7.42 -1.54 -11.91
C TRP A 106 5.90 -1.67 -11.82
N CYS A 107 5.40 -2.44 -10.86
CA CYS A 107 3.97 -2.59 -10.67
C CYS A 107 3.34 -1.46 -9.83
N ASN A 108 4.12 -0.53 -9.28
CA ASN A 108 3.61 0.50 -8.37
C ASN A 108 2.50 1.34 -9.03
N GLY A 109 2.75 1.79 -10.27
CA GLY A 109 1.77 2.56 -11.04
C GLY A 109 0.52 1.78 -11.46
N SER A 110 0.56 0.44 -11.43
CA SER A 110 -0.57 -0.40 -11.82
C SER A 110 -1.35 -0.96 -10.63
N LEU A 111 -0.67 -1.27 -9.52
CA LEU A 111 -1.24 -2.02 -8.41
C LEU A 111 -1.36 -1.22 -7.11
N LYS A 112 -0.56 -0.15 -6.92
CA LYS A 112 -0.53 0.61 -5.66
C LYS A 112 -1.13 2.01 -5.81
N ILE A 113 -0.71 2.75 -6.83
CA ILE A 113 -1.18 4.12 -7.05
C ILE A 113 -2.68 4.17 -7.38
N PRO A 114 -3.23 3.34 -8.30
CA PRO A 114 -4.65 3.45 -8.66
C PRO A 114 -5.65 3.27 -7.51
N PRO A 115 -5.54 2.23 -6.63
CA PRO A 115 -6.49 2.08 -5.52
C PRO A 115 -6.34 3.20 -4.48
N ILE A 116 -5.13 3.70 -4.23
CA ILE A 116 -4.90 4.84 -3.34
C ILE A 116 -5.56 6.11 -3.93
N GLU A 117 -5.36 6.39 -5.21
CA GLU A 117 -5.98 7.54 -5.89
C GLU A 117 -7.51 7.46 -5.91
N HIS A 118 -8.06 6.25 -6.06
CA HIS A 118 -9.51 6.05 -5.95
C HIS A 118 -10.02 6.42 -4.55
N TRP A 119 -9.34 5.94 -3.51
CA TRP A 119 -9.67 6.32 -2.13
C TRP A 119 -9.51 7.83 -1.89
N ARG A 120 -8.42 8.44 -2.37
CA ARG A 120 -8.16 9.89 -2.24
C ARG A 120 -9.30 10.75 -2.78
N LYS A 121 -9.90 10.35 -3.91
CA LYS A 121 -11.06 11.05 -4.50
C LYS A 121 -12.31 11.01 -3.63
N THR A 122 -12.40 10.04 -2.73
CA THR A 122 -13.55 9.85 -1.82
C THR A 122 -13.30 10.33 -0.40
N ALA A 123 -12.04 10.61 -0.02
CA ALA A 123 -11.63 10.90 1.35
C ALA A 123 -11.99 12.30 1.86
N GLY A 124 -12.37 13.23 0.97
CA GLY A 124 -12.60 14.64 1.33
C GLY A 124 -11.29 15.37 1.68
N GLU A 125 -11.36 16.40 2.52
CA GLU A 125 -10.18 17.14 3.00
C GLU A 125 -9.52 16.39 4.18
N TYR A 126 -8.22 16.13 4.08
CA TYR A 126 -7.45 15.45 5.11
C TYR A 126 -5.98 15.89 5.13
N VAL A 127 -5.32 15.68 6.26
CA VAL A 127 -3.87 15.83 6.43
C VAL A 127 -3.24 14.44 6.38
N SER A 128 -2.23 14.26 5.52
CA SER A 128 -1.53 12.98 5.40
C SER A 128 -0.37 12.90 6.39
N ILE A 129 -0.35 11.81 7.17
CA ILE A 129 0.80 11.42 7.99
C ILE A 129 1.57 10.34 7.24
N VAL A 130 2.85 10.58 7.00
CA VAL A 130 3.73 9.66 6.28
C VAL A 130 4.94 9.33 7.15
N GLY A 131 5.15 8.04 7.41
CA GLY A 131 6.28 7.54 8.20
C GLY A 131 7.54 7.35 7.35
N ILE A 132 8.08 8.42 6.75
CA ILE A 132 9.41 8.39 6.13
C ILE A 132 10.43 8.77 7.21
N ALA A 133 11.33 7.85 7.54
CA ALA A 133 12.42 8.11 8.45
C ALA A 133 13.59 8.78 7.70
N ALA A 134 14.23 9.78 8.31
CA ALA A 134 15.30 10.56 7.64
C ALA A 134 16.56 9.73 7.33
N ASP A 135 16.72 8.56 7.97
CA ASP A 135 17.84 7.63 7.81
C ASP A 135 17.55 6.48 6.84
N GLU A 136 16.38 6.48 6.19
CA GLU A 136 16.04 5.49 5.17
C GLU A 136 16.96 5.70 3.96
N LYS A 137 17.97 4.83 3.80
CA LYS A 137 18.87 4.89 2.65
C LYS A 137 18.05 4.73 1.37
N SER A 138 18.14 5.71 0.48
CA SER A 138 17.66 5.59 -0.89
C SER A 138 18.44 4.46 -1.55
N GLY A 139 17.81 3.29 -1.69
CA GLY A 139 18.35 2.14 -2.43
C GLY A 139 18.41 2.42 -3.92
#